data_AF-A0A7V9JFP3-F1
#
_entry.id   AF-A0A7V9JFP3-F1
#
_cell.length_a   1.000
_cell.length_b   1.000
_cell.length_c   1.000
_cell.angle_alpha   90.00
_cell.angle_beta   90.00
_cell.angle_gamma   90.00
#
_symmetry.space_group_name_H-M   'P 1'
#
loop_
_entity.id
_entity.type
_entity.pdbx_description
1 polymer ?
#
loop_
_entity_poly.entity_id
_entity_poly.type
_entity_poly.pdbx_seq_one_letter_code
_entity_poly.pdbx_strand_id
1 'polypeptide(L)'
;SVPPAQLARLRQFLERGGSALVLAQGMEVSQQAPTAQPRPVVWNELLRPYGVQIRSDMAYDLLANEVIPLPTDFGRVLQVYPFFIRSQSTRLSSINQDLGAVVLTWASTIDTTGAAKGTVTPLLVSSQAAGTYTTPATIAPTQDFPQADLAPRLLSAVVAPADSAAGKQRGRVAVVGSLDFATDRFVRTAPENLVFALNAVDWLAQDEALIAIRSKDRRPPPLTFSTPAEREGVKYANLVGVPLAVALFGLVRLIRRRRRTREPYRPLVPAPGSAA
;
A
#
# COMPACT_ATOMS: atom_id res chain seq x y z
N SER A 1 -17.66 16.52 -18.88
CA SER A 1 -16.65 16.12 -19.89
C SER A 1 -15.63 17.24 -20.04
N VAL A 2 -14.40 16.94 -20.45
CA VAL A 2 -13.39 17.97 -20.76
C VAL A 2 -13.68 18.54 -22.16
N PRO A 3 -13.73 19.87 -22.35
CA PRO A 3 -13.92 20.47 -23.67
C PRO A 3 -12.90 19.95 -24.71
N PRO A 4 -13.31 19.61 -25.94
CA PRO A 4 -12.41 19.01 -26.94
C PRO A 4 -11.15 19.82 -27.22
N ALA A 5 -11.26 21.16 -27.23
CA ALA A 5 -10.13 22.06 -27.42
C ALA A 5 -9.09 21.97 -26.28
N GLN A 6 -9.53 21.77 -25.03
CA GLN A 6 -8.64 21.62 -23.88
C GLN A 6 -7.96 20.25 -23.90
N LEU A 7 -8.70 19.20 -24.22
CA LEU A 7 -8.14 17.85 -24.38
C LEU A 7 -7.07 17.81 -25.47
N ALA A 8 -7.29 18.48 -26.61
CA ALA A 8 -6.32 18.56 -27.69
C ALA A 8 -5.02 19.25 -27.23
N ARG A 9 -5.12 20.34 -26.46
CA ARG A 9 -3.95 21.03 -25.89
C ARG A 9 -3.16 20.14 -24.93
N LEU A 10 -3.85 19.41 -24.05
CA LEU A 10 -3.22 18.47 -23.12
C LEU A 10 -2.54 17.32 -23.87
N ARG A 11 -3.18 16.78 -24.90
CA ARG A 11 -2.57 15.75 -25.76
C ARG A 11 -1.31 16.28 -26.44
N GLN A 12 -1.35 17.47 -27.02
CA GLN A 12 -0.18 18.09 -27.67
C GLN A 12 0.95 18.40 -26.66
N PHE A 13 0.61 18.70 -25.41
CA PHE A 13 1.62 18.86 -24.35
C PHE A 13 2.35 17.54 -24.07
N LEU A 14 1.61 16.44 -23.89
CA LEU A 14 2.17 15.10 -23.69
C LEU A 14 2.99 14.62 -24.91
N GLU A 15 2.53 14.94 -26.13
CA GLU A 15 3.23 14.59 -27.37
C GLU A 15 4.52 15.39 -27.62
N ARG A 16 4.73 16.48 -26.87
CA ARG A 16 5.97 17.28 -26.90
C ARG A 16 6.93 16.93 -25.76
N GLY A 17 6.70 15.82 -25.05
CA GLY A 17 7.52 15.40 -23.92
C GLY A 17 7.03 15.87 -22.55
N GLY A 18 5.92 16.62 -22.48
CA GLY A 18 5.35 17.07 -21.21
C GLY A 18 4.85 15.91 -20.34
N SER A 19 5.12 15.97 -19.03
CA SER A 19 4.75 14.91 -18.09
C SER A 19 3.41 15.16 -17.39
N ALA A 20 2.71 14.12 -16.97
CA ALA A 20 1.45 14.26 -16.21
C ALA A 20 1.32 13.28 -15.04
N LEU A 21 0.77 13.79 -13.93
CA LEU A 21 0.23 12.99 -12.85
C LEU A 21 -1.30 12.94 -13.01
N VAL A 22 -1.85 11.73 -13.20
CA VAL A 22 -3.29 11.51 -13.34
C VAL A 22 -3.81 10.80 -12.10
N LEU A 23 -4.57 11.53 -11.30
CA LEU A 23 -5.29 11.02 -10.13
C LEU A 23 -6.76 10.93 -10.49
N ALA A 24 -7.32 9.72 -10.54
CA ALA A 24 -8.74 9.57 -10.81
C ALA A 24 -9.31 8.28 -10.24
N GLN A 25 -10.62 8.32 -10.00
CA GLN A 25 -11.43 7.18 -9.59
C GLN A 25 -12.49 6.90 -10.65
N GLY A 26 -12.74 5.62 -10.87
CA GLY A 26 -13.71 5.03 -11.78
C GLY A 26 -15.09 4.79 -11.17
N MET A 27 -15.25 5.00 -9.87
CA MET A 27 -16.56 5.12 -9.24
C MET A 27 -16.74 6.49 -8.61
N GLU A 28 -17.96 7.01 -8.71
CA GLU A 28 -18.37 8.22 -8.03
C GLU A 28 -18.96 7.85 -6.67
N VAL A 29 -18.30 8.31 -5.61
CA VAL A 29 -18.76 8.15 -4.22
C VAL A 29 -19.79 9.22 -3.89
N SER A 30 -20.96 8.81 -3.42
CA SER A 30 -22.03 9.72 -3.01
C SER A 30 -21.68 10.44 -1.72
N GLN A 31 -22.00 11.73 -1.66
CA GLN A 31 -21.87 12.56 -0.46
C GLN A 31 -23.11 12.47 0.44
N GLN A 32 -24.22 11.92 -0.06
CA GLN A 32 -25.51 11.86 0.63
C GLN A 32 -25.78 10.50 1.26
N ALA A 33 -25.28 9.43 0.65
CA ALA A 33 -25.48 8.06 1.07
C ALA A 33 -24.17 7.28 0.97
N PRO A 34 -23.97 6.20 1.74
CA PRO A 34 -22.79 5.36 1.64
C PRO A 34 -22.91 4.44 0.41
N THR A 35 -22.97 5.01 -0.78
CA THR A 35 -23.04 4.30 -2.06
C THR A 35 -22.03 4.86 -3.05
N ALA A 36 -21.62 4.02 -4.00
CA ALA A 36 -20.77 4.38 -5.11
C ALA A 36 -21.34 3.80 -6.42
N GLN A 37 -21.16 4.53 -7.52
CA GLN A 37 -21.65 4.11 -8.84
C GLN A 37 -20.57 4.23 -9.92
N PRO A 38 -20.53 3.33 -10.92
CA PRO A 38 -19.51 3.37 -11.95
C PRO A 38 -19.63 4.64 -12.78
N ARG A 39 -18.49 5.26 -13.12
CA ARG A 39 -18.42 6.43 -13.97
C ARG A 39 -17.25 6.35 -14.94
N PRO A 40 -17.45 6.65 -16.24
CA PRO A 40 -16.35 6.75 -17.19
C PRO A 40 -15.26 7.72 -16.72
N VAL A 41 -14.01 7.26 -16.70
CA VAL A 41 -12.86 8.10 -16.36
C VAL A 41 -12.46 8.93 -17.58
N VAL A 42 -12.79 10.23 -17.55
CA VAL A 42 -12.57 11.16 -18.67
C VAL A 42 -11.10 11.22 -19.11
N TRP A 43 -10.16 11.08 -18.16
CA TRP A 43 -8.73 11.14 -18.43
C TRP A 43 -8.19 9.94 -19.22
N ASN A 44 -8.97 8.85 -19.36
CA ASN A 44 -8.57 7.72 -20.22
C ASN A 44 -8.38 8.14 -21.69
N GLU A 45 -8.96 9.26 -22.13
CA GLU A 45 -8.71 9.82 -23.46
C GLU A 45 -7.26 10.31 -23.67
N LEU A 46 -6.57 10.68 -22.58
CA LEU A 46 -5.15 11.04 -22.58
C LEU A 46 -4.25 9.82 -22.33
N LEU A 47 -4.74 8.82 -21.60
CA LEU A 47 -3.98 7.60 -21.28
C LEU A 47 -4.00 6.55 -22.41
N ARG A 48 -5.05 6.53 -23.24
CA ARG A 48 -5.23 5.55 -24.33
C ARG A 48 -3.99 5.38 -25.24
N PRO A 49 -3.28 6.45 -25.67
CA PRO A 49 -2.07 6.30 -26.48
C PRO A 49 -0.90 5.59 -25.78
N TYR A 50 -0.90 5.55 -24.44
CA TYR A 50 0.06 4.83 -23.61
C TYR A 50 -0.35 3.37 -23.37
N GLY A 51 -1.55 2.97 -23.82
CA GLY A 51 -2.09 1.64 -23.60
C GLY A 51 -2.54 1.36 -22.17
N VAL A 52 -2.72 2.43 -21.37
CA VAL A 52 -3.14 2.36 -19.96
C VAL A 52 -4.52 2.99 -19.79
N GLN A 53 -5.33 2.42 -18.90
CA GLN A 53 -6.67 2.91 -18.57
C GLN A 53 -6.96 2.72 -17.09
N ILE A 54 -7.64 3.68 -16.47
CA ILE A 54 -8.25 3.51 -15.15
C ILE A 54 -9.63 2.91 -15.37
N ARG A 55 -9.91 1.73 -14.79
CA ARG A 55 -11.19 1.05 -14.95
C ARG A 55 -12.30 1.78 -14.20
N SER A 56 -13.53 1.67 -14.70
CA SER A 56 -14.74 2.15 -14.01
C SER A 56 -15.18 1.18 -12.93
N ASP A 57 -14.27 0.86 -12.01
CA ASP A 57 -14.46 -0.08 -10.92
C ASP A 57 -13.99 0.51 -9.58
N MET A 58 -14.23 -0.23 -8.50
CA MET A 58 -13.71 0.08 -7.18
C MET A 58 -13.19 -1.20 -6.54
N ALA A 59 -11.89 -1.21 -6.27
CA ALA A 59 -11.21 -2.29 -5.59
C ALA A 59 -11.45 -2.22 -4.07
N TYR A 60 -11.46 -3.38 -3.44
CA TYR A 60 -11.37 -3.56 -2.00
C TYR A 60 -10.35 -4.63 -1.68
N ASP A 61 -9.80 -4.61 -0.47
CA ASP A 61 -8.82 -5.60 -0.03
C ASP A 61 -9.16 -6.11 1.37
N LEU A 62 -9.34 -7.43 1.53
CA LEU A 62 -9.74 -8.04 2.79
C LEU A 62 -8.55 -8.24 3.77
N LEU A 63 -7.31 -8.19 3.27
CA LEU A 63 -6.11 -8.36 4.08
C LEU A 63 -5.34 -7.06 4.31
N ALA A 64 -5.08 -6.32 3.25
CA ALA A 64 -4.28 -5.10 3.28
C ALA A 64 -5.20 -3.87 3.29
N ASN A 65 -5.80 -3.60 4.43
CA ASN A 65 -6.78 -2.53 4.63
C ASN A 65 -6.49 -1.69 5.87
N GLU A 66 -7.16 -0.54 5.96
CA GLU A 66 -7.11 0.35 7.11
C GLU A 66 -8.23 0.09 8.13
N VAL A 67 -7.98 0.55 9.34
CA VAL A 67 -8.98 0.63 10.41
C VAL A 67 -9.36 2.09 10.60
N ILE A 68 -10.64 2.41 10.42
CA ILE A 68 -11.15 3.77 10.52
C ILE A 68 -11.96 3.96 11.81
N PRO A 69 -11.89 5.14 12.46
CA PRO A 69 -12.77 5.47 13.57
C PRO A 69 -14.13 5.94 13.04
N LEU A 70 -15.20 5.26 13.44
CA LEU A 70 -16.58 5.64 13.15
C LEU A 70 -17.22 6.29 14.39
N PRO A 71 -17.88 7.45 14.24
CA PRO A 71 -18.64 8.04 15.32
C PRO A 71 -19.89 7.21 15.61
N THR A 72 -20.18 7.01 16.90
CA THR A 72 -21.40 6.36 17.41
C THR A 72 -21.94 7.17 18.59
N ASP A 73 -23.18 6.91 19.00
CA ASP A 73 -23.80 7.58 20.15
C ASP A 73 -23.00 7.40 21.46
N PHE A 74 -22.21 6.34 21.54
CA PHE A 74 -21.38 5.99 22.70
C PHE A 74 -19.88 6.31 22.51
N GLY A 75 -19.51 7.08 21.48
CA GLY A 75 -18.14 7.51 21.23
C GLY A 75 -17.62 7.16 19.84
N ARG A 76 -16.47 6.50 19.77
CA ARG A 76 -15.85 6.08 18.49
C ARG A 76 -15.58 4.59 18.53
N VAL A 77 -15.99 3.89 17.48
CA VAL A 77 -15.70 2.47 17.28
C VAL A 77 -14.73 2.32 16.12
N LEU A 78 -13.72 1.47 16.29
CA LEU A 78 -12.77 1.15 15.23
C LEU A 78 -13.34 0.06 14.33
N GLN A 79 -13.38 0.34 13.03
CA GLN A 79 -13.91 -0.57 12.02
C GLN A 79 -12.88 -0.81 10.92
N VAL A 80 -12.67 -2.07 10.56
CA VAL A 80 -11.87 -2.43 9.38
C VAL A 80 -12.61 -1.97 8.13
N TYR A 81 -11.93 -1.26 7.23
CA TYR A 81 -12.55 -0.72 6.03
C TYR A 81 -11.80 -1.12 4.75
N PRO A 82 -12.22 -2.22 4.09
CA PRO A 82 -11.56 -2.78 2.91
C PRO A 82 -11.39 -1.85 1.70
N PHE A 83 -12.19 -0.79 1.57
CA PHE A 83 -12.03 0.20 0.49
C PHE A 83 -10.88 1.19 0.71
N PHE A 84 -10.30 1.23 1.91
CA PHE A 84 -9.08 1.96 2.20
C PHE A 84 -7.93 0.96 2.17
N ILE A 85 -7.38 0.78 0.97
CA ILE A 85 -6.42 -0.28 0.68
C ILE A 85 -5.03 0.20 1.08
N ARG A 86 -4.35 -0.56 1.95
CA ARG A 86 -2.91 -0.42 2.23
C ARG A 86 -2.12 -1.03 1.06
N SER A 87 -2.13 -0.34 -0.06
CA SER A 87 -1.55 -0.81 -1.32
C SER A 87 -0.03 -0.98 -1.19
N GLN A 88 0.47 -2.15 -1.54
CA GLN A 88 1.86 -2.54 -1.36
C GLN A 88 2.73 -1.92 -2.43
N SER A 89 3.88 -1.38 -2.02
CA SER A 89 4.87 -0.86 -2.96
C SER A 89 5.59 -2.01 -3.66
N THR A 90 5.68 -1.94 -4.99
CA THR A 90 6.51 -2.83 -5.80
C THR A 90 8.01 -2.52 -5.67
N ARG A 91 8.36 -1.30 -5.23
CA ARG A 91 9.73 -0.77 -5.13
C ARG A 91 10.52 -0.80 -6.44
N LEU A 92 9.82 -0.82 -7.58
CA LEU A 92 10.43 -0.87 -8.91
C LEU A 92 10.80 0.52 -9.46
N SER A 93 10.39 1.61 -8.80
CA SER A 93 10.65 2.98 -9.23
C SER A 93 11.18 3.82 -8.07
N SER A 94 11.94 4.87 -8.37
CA SER A 94 12.33 5.88 -7.37
C SER A 94 11.13 6.56 -6.71
N ILE A 95 9.94 6.48 -7.31
CA ILE A 95 8.69 6.98 -6.72
C ILE A 95 8.32 6.21 -5.43
N ASN A 96 8.50 4.89 -5.44
CA ASN A 96 7.96 4.00 -4.41
C ASN A 96 9.00 3.10 -3.72
N GLN A 97 10.27 3.15 -4.12
CA GLN A 97 11.34 2.29 -3.59
C GLN A 97 11.49 2.34 -2.06
N ASP A 98 11.31 3.52 -1.46
CA ASP A 98 11.50 3.78 -0.03
C ASP A 98 10.21 3.60 0.79
N LEU A 99 9.09 3.33 0.12
CA LEU A 99 7.78 3.17 0.71
C LEU A 99 7.45 1.70 0.89
N GLY A 100 6.82 1.39 2.02
CA GLY A 100 6.29 0.07 2.30
C GLY A 100 4.93 -0.18 1.68
N ALA A 101 4.02 0.74 1.95
CA ALA A 101 2.68 0.76 1.40
C ALA A 101 2.24 2.23 1.26
N VAL A 102 1.16 2.45 0.52
CA VAL A 102 0.45 3.72 0.38
C VAL A 102 -1.03 3.44 0.58
N VAL A 103 -1.74 4.27 1.33
CA VAL A 103 -3.18 4.07 1.57
C VAL A 103 -3.96 4.72 0.44
N LEU A 104 -4.63 3.91 -0.37
CA LEU A 104 -5.50 4.40 -1.44
C LEU A 104 -6.97 4.24 -1.05
N THR A 105 -7.72 5.33 -1.17
CA THR A 105 -9.13 5.43 -0.80
C THR A 105 -10.02 5.27 -2.03
N TRP A 106 -10.99 4.36 -1.95
CA TRP A 106 -11.93 4.01 -3.04
C TRP A 106 -11.22 3.83 -4.38
N ALA A 107 -10.13 3.04 -4.34
CA ALA A 107 -9.21 2.93 -5.46
C ALA A 107 -9.83 2.14 -6.63
N SER A 108 -9.64 2.61 -7.86
CA SER A 108 -9.91 1.87 -9.08
C SER A 108 -8.68 1.12 -9.57
N THR A 109 -8.91 0.06 -10.32
CA THR A 109 -7.82 -0.73 -10.90
C THR A 109 -7.29 -0.11 -12.19
N ILE A 110 -6.02 -0.37 -12.47
CA ILE A 110 -5.32 0.09 -13.67
C ILE A 110 -5.20 -1.07 -14.64
N ASP A 111 -5.75 -0.90 -15.83
CA ASP A 111 -5.57 -1.80 -16.96
C ASP A 111 -4.38 -1.33 -17.79
N THR A 112 -3.42 -2.24 -18.01
CA THR A 112 -2.21 -2.00 -18.80
C THR A 112 -2.07 -3.00 -19.95
N THR A 113 -3.12 -3.74 -20.28
CA THR A 113 -3.11 -4.79 -21.32
C THR A 113 -2.77 -4.25 -22.72
N GLY A 114 -3.12 -2.99 -23.00
CA GLY A 114 -2.82 -2.31 -24.26
C GLY A 114 -1.43 -1.67 -24.30
N ALA A 115 -0.66 -1.70 -23.21
CA ALA A 115 0.62 -1.01 -23.14
C ALA A 115 1.74 -1.79 -23.83
N ALA A 116 2.69 -1.07 -24.43
CA ALA A 116 3.87 -1.68 -25.02
C ALA A 116 4.73 -2.35 -23.94
N LYS A 117 5.39 -3.46 -24.30
CA LYS A 117 6.25 -4.19 -23.36
C LYS A 117 7.40 -3.29 -22.91
N GLY A 118 7.67 -3.27 -21.61
CA GLY A 118 8.76 -2.49 -21.01
C GLY A 118 8.47 -1.01 -20.79
N THR A 119 7.30 -0.49 -21.17
CA THR A 119 6.97 0.93 -20.94
C THR A 119 6.28 1.18 -19.59
N VAL A 120 5.68 0.15 -19.01
CA VAL A 120 4.92 0.24 -17.76
C VAL A 120 5.76 -0.27 -16.60
N THR A 121 5.88 0.55 -15.56
CA THR A 121 6.40 0.13 -14.26
C THR A 121 5.27 0.20 -13.23
N PRO A 122 4.81 -0.94 -12.69
CA PRO A 122 3.78 -0.94 -11.66
C PRO A 122 4.34 -0.35 -10.36
N LEU A 123 3.56 0.49 -9.68
CA LEU A 123 3.95 1.16 -8.44
C LEU A 123 3.26 0.57 -7.20
N LEU A 124 1.93 0.48 -7.25
CA LEU A 124 1.13 0.07 -6.10
C LEU A 124 0.20 -1.07 -6.49
N VAL A 125 0.23 -2.15 -5.72
CA VAL A 125 -0.59 -3.35 -5.92
C VAL A 125 -1.36 -3.69 -4.67
N SER A 126 -2.57 -4.22 -4.82
CA SER A 126 -3.31 -4.81 -3.69
C SER A 126 -2.70 -6.16 -3.29
N SER A 127 -3.16 -6.71 -2.17
CA SER A 127 -2.87 -8.09 -1.77
C SER A 127 -3.62 -9.10 -2.65
N GLN A 128 -3.35 -10.39 -2.40
CA GLN A 128 -4.04 -11.52 -3.03
C GLN A 128 -5.54 -11.59 -2.67
N ALA A 129 -5.96 -10.96 -1.57
CA ALA A 129 -7.33 -11.00 -1.08
C ALA A 129 -8.17 -9.80 -1.53
N ALA A 130 -7.89 -9.28 -2.73
CA ALA A 130 -8.56 -8.12 -3.28
C ALA A 130 -9.60 -8.47 -4.34
N GLY A 131 -10.76 -7.82 -4.27
CA GLY A 131 -11.82 -7.93 -5.26
C GLY A 131 -12.18 -6.56 -5.84
N THR A 132 -13.18 -6.54 -6.72
CA THR A 132 -13.62 -5.30 -7.41
C THR A 132 -15.14 -5.26 -7.53
N TYR A 133 -15.73 -4.08 -7.38
CA TYR A 133 -17.08 -3.78 -7.81
C TYR A 133 -17.07 -3.05 -9.14
N THR A 134 -17.89 -3.52 -10.10
CA THR A 134 -18.07 -2.90 -11.43
C THR A 134 -19.48 -2.36 -11.64
N THR A 135 -20.36 -2.55 -10.66
CA THR A 135 -21.76 -2.10 -10.62
C THR A 135 -21.97 -1.23 -9.37
N PRO A 136 -23.09 -0.47 -9.28
CA PRO A 136 -23.38 0.30 -8.09
C PRO A 136 -23.30 -0.56 -6.82
N ALA A 137 -22.61 -0.04 -5.81
CA ALA A 137 -22.28 -0.77 -4.59
C ALA A 137 -22.51 0.12 -3.37
N THR A 138 -22.85 -0.51 -2.23
CA THR A 138 -22.74 0.16 -0.95
C THR A 138 -21.27 0.31 -0.58
N ILE A 139 -20.91 1.39 0.10
CA ILE A 139 -19.59 1.62 0.70
C ILE A 139 -19.69 1.73 2.21
N ALA A 140 -20.80 1.28 2.80
CA ALA A 140 -20.98 1.21 4.24
C ALA A 140 -19.85 0.34 4.85
N PRO A 141 -19.20 0.79 5.94
CA PRO A 141 -18.12 0.02 6.59
C PRO A 141 -18.55 -1.32 7.18
N THR A 142 -19.86 -1.51 7.37
CA THR A 142 -20.47 -2.70 7.99
C THR A 142 -21.01 -3.70 6.97
N GLN A 143 -20.79 -3.47 5.67
CA GLN A 143 -21.28 -4.39 4.64
C GLN A 143 -20.48 -5.71 4.63
N ASP A 144 -21.10 -6.75 4.07
CA ASP A 144 -20.40 -7.97 3.71
C ASP A 144 -19.70 -7.82 2.36
N PHE A 145 -18.39 -8.05 2.36
CA PHE A 145 -17.59 -8.01 1.15
C PHE A 145 -17.55 -9.40 0.49
N PRO A 146 -17.72 -9.49 -0.84
CA PRO A 146 -17.57 -10.75 -1.57
C PRO A 146 -16.18 -11.36 -1.34
N GLN A 147 -16.14 -12.69 -1.26
CA GLN A 147 -14.89 -13.46 -1.09
C GLN A 147 -14.56 -14.31 -2.33
N ALA A 148 -15.28 -14.10 -3.43
CA ALA A 148 -15.04 -14.76 -4.71
C ALA A 148 -14.15 -13.90 -5.62
N ASP A 149 -13.46 -14.54 -6.57
CA ASP A 149 -12.63 -13.90 -7.60
C ASP A 149 -11.56 -12.93 -7.06
N LEU A 150 -11.04 -13.25 -5.88
CA LEU A 150 -9.98 -12.48 -5.23
C LEU A 150 -8.64 -12.68 -5.95
N ALA A 151 -7.97 -11.59 -6.29
CA ALA A 151 -6.67 -11.59 -6.94
C ALA A 151 -5.96 -10.23 -6.76
N PRO A 152 -4.62 -10.17 -6.87
CA PRO A 152 -3.88 -8.93 -6.88
C PRO A 152 -4.36 -7.99 -7.99
N ARG A 153 -4.53 -6.72 -7.65
CA ARG A 153 -4.97 -5.65 -8.55
C ARG A 153 -3.90 -4.57 -8.60
N LEU A 154 -3.60 -4.09 -9.80
CA LEU A 154 -2.74 -2.94 -10.00
C LEU A 154 -3.54 -1.68 -9.72
N LEU A 155 -3.05 -0.82 -8.81
CA LEU A 155 -3.75 0.40 -8.36
C LEU A 155 -3.01 1.68 -8.75
N SER A 156 -1.71 1.58 -9.05
CA SER A 156 -0.92 2.68 -9.60
C SER A 156 0.24 2.17 -10.45
N ALA A 157 0.59 2.91 -11.50
CA ALA A 157 1.73 2.64 -12.35
C ALA A 157 2.29 3.94 -12.95
N VAL A 158 3.54 3.89 -13.41
CA VAL A 158 4.06 4.87 -14.36
C VAL A 158 4.20 4.26 -15.74
N VAL A 159 4.01 5.10 -16.75
CA VAL A 159 4.31 4.78 -18.14
C VAL A 159 5.34 5.77 -18.65
N ALA A 160 6.46 5.24 -19.11
CA ALA A 160 7.48 5.98 -19.84
C ALA A 160 7.68 5.30 -21.20
N PRO A 161 7.74 6.05 -22.31
CA PRO A 161 8.05 5.44 -23.60
C PRO A 161 9.42 4.76 -23.53
N ALA A 162 9.50 3.52 -24.04
CA ALA A 162 10.78 2.87 -24.25
C ALA A 162 11.58 3.69 -25.26
N ASP A 163 12.86 3.93 -24.98
CA ASP A 163 13.81 4.80 -25.66
C ASP A 163 13.35 5.46 -26.97
N SER A 164 13.53 6.77 -27.04
CA SER A 164 13.24 7.70 -28.16
C SER A 164 13.88 7.37 -29.52
N ALA A 165 14.36 6.15 -29.74
CA ALA A 165 14.93 5.65 -31.00
C ALA A 165 14.01 5.83 -32.22
N ALA A 166 12.69 6.03 -32.01
CA ALA A 166 11.72 6.29 -33.07
C ALA A 166 11.38 7.79 -33.29
N GLY A 167 12.13 8.73 -32.70
CA GLY A 167 11.99 10.18 -32.95
C GLY A 167 10.69 10.83 -32.45
N LYS A 168 9.80 10.09 -31.80
CA LYS A 168 8.60 10.62 -31.12
C LYS A 168 8.85 10.65 -29.62
N GLN A 169 9.42 11.76 -29.15
CA GLN A 169 9.51 12.06 -27.73
C GLN A 169 8.10 12.22 -27.16
N ARG A 170 7.62 11.22 -26.40
CA ARG A 170 6.38 11.32 -25.62
C ARG A 170 6.74 11.53 -24.15
N GLY A 171 5.94 12.33 -23.47
CA GLY A 171 6.13 12.56 -22.06
C GLY A 171 5.80 11.35 -21.21
N ARG A 172 6.15 11.43 -19.94
CA ARG A 172 5.93 10.36 -18.96
C ARG A 172 4.65 10.61 -18.19
N VAL A 173 3.96 9.54 -17.82
CA VAL A 173 2.68 9.64 -17.09
C VAL A 173 2.70 8.76 -15.86
N ALA A 174 2.38 9.34 -14.70
CA ALA A 174 2.08 8.60 -13.49
C ALA A 174 0.57 8.53 -13.31
N VAL A 175 0.05 7.32 -13.04
CA VAL A 175 -1.39 7.06 -12.92
C VAL A 175 -1.67 6.47 -11.54
N VAL A 176 -2.64 7.03 -10.82
CA VAL A 176 -3.10 6.53 -9.53
C VAL A 176 -4.61 6.40 -9.58
N GLY A 177 -5.12 5.22 -9.25
CA GLY A 177 -6.55 4.90 -9.25
C GLY A 177 -7.34 5.53 -8.08
N SER A 178 -6.80 6.52 -7.38
CA SER A 178 -7.49 7.21 -6.28
C SER A 178 -7.40 8.71 -6.50
N LEU A 179 -8.52 9.40 -6.27
CA LEU A 179 -8.61 10.85 -6.49
C LEU A 179 -8.13 11.66 -5.28
N ASP A 180 -8.30 11.12 -4.07
CA ASP A 180 -8.24 11.91 -2.84
C ASP A 180 -7.18 11.45 -1.84
N PHE A 181 -6.43 10.37 -2.12
CA PHE A 181 -5.41 9.83 -1.21
C PHE A 181 -4.38 10.87 -0.72
N ALA A 182 -4.06 11.88 -1.53
CA ALA A 182 -3.09 12.94 -1.23
C ALA A 182 -3.74 14.22 -0.65
N THR A 183 -5.01 14.19 -0.31
CA THR A 183 -5.68 15.33 0.36
C THR A 183 -5.26 15.44 1.83
N ASP A 184 -5.32 16.65 2.38
CA ASP A 184 -4.97 16.99 3.77
C ASP A 184 -5.54 16.00 4.81
N ARG A 185 -6.77 15.53 4.60
CA ARG A 185 -7.43 14.60 5.53
C ARG A 185 -6.72 13.25 5.61
N PHE A 186 -6.22 12.73 4.50
CA PHE A 186 -5.63 11.40 4.43
C PHE A 186 -4.13 11.42 4.64
N VAL A 187 -3.45 12.48 4.22
CA VAL A 187 -2.02 12.67 4.50
C VAL A 187 -1.76 12.74 6.02
N ARG A 188 -2.68 13.33 6.80
CA ARG A 188 -2.55 13.37 8.26
C ARG A 188 -2.60 11.99 8.91
N THR A 189 -3.38 11.07 8.35
CA THR A 189 -3.52 9.70 8.88
C THR A 189 -2.53 8.72 8.27
N ALA A 190 -2.09 8.98 7.04
CA ALA A 190 -1.14 8.18 6.28
C ALA A 190 -0.08 9.11 5.65
N PRO A 191 0.95 9.54 6.40
CA PRO A 191 2.00 10.43 5.90
C PRO A 191 2.74 9.89 4.66
N GLU A 192 2.78 8.56 4.48
CA GLU A 192 3.31 7.88 3.30
C GLU A 192 2.64 8.33 1.99
N ASN A 193 1.37 8.75 2.04
CA ASN A 193 0.64 9.24 0.86
C ASN A 193 1.26 10.53 0.32
N LEU A 194 1.67 11.43 1.21
CA LEU A 194 2.33 12.68 0.83
C LEU A 194 3.71 12.39 0.23
N VAL A 195 4.48 11.50 0.86
CA VAL A 195 5.80 11.11 0.34
C VAL A 195 5.68 10.51 -1.05
N PHE A 196 4.70 9.63 -1.29
CA PHE A 196 4.44 9.07 -2.61
C PHE A 196 4.08 10.14 -3.63
N ALA A 197 3.18 11.06 -3.29
CA ALA A 197 2.76 12.15 -4.17
C ALA A 197 3.94 13.08 -4.53
N LEU A 198 4.76 13.47 -3.56
CA LEU A 198 5.95 14.30 -3.78
C LEU A 198 6.98 13.57 -4.65
N ASN A 199 7.26 12.29 -4.36
CA ASN A 199 8.18 11.51 -5.19
C ASN A 199 7.68 11.37 -6.64
N ALA A 200 6.36 11.26 -6.84
CA ALA A 200 5.76 11.23 -8.17
C ALA A 200 5.94 12.57 -8.90
N VAL A 201 5.71 13.69 -8.21
CA VAL A 201 5.94 15.04 -8.77
C VAL A 201 7.42 15.22 -9.11
N ASP A 202 8.33 14.87 -8.20
CA ASP A 202 9.77 14.95 -8.42
C ASP A 202 10.18 14.11 -9.64
N TRP A 203 9.71 12.87 -9.75
CA TRP A 203 10.02 11.99 -10.87
C TRP A 203 9.51 12.51 -12.21
N LEU A 204 8.34 13.15 -12.23
CA LEU A 204 7.74 13.76 -13.42
C LEU A 204 8.44 15.07 -13.81
N ALA A 205 9.02 15.78 -12.85
CA ALA A 205 9.76 17.03 -13.05
C ALA A 205 11.25 16.81 -13.37
N GLN A 206 11.83 15.65 -13.04
CA GLN A 206 13.24 15.36 -13.27
C GLN A 206 13.58 15.11 -14.74
N ASP A 207 14.70 15.70 -15.16
CA ASP A 207 15.38 15.38 -16.41
C ASP A 207 15.81 13.91 -16.45
N GLU A 208 15.67 13.31 -17.63
CA GLU A 208 15.81 11.86 -17.90
C GLU A 208 17.17 11.29 -17.43
N ALA A 209 18.22 12.12 -17.38
CA ALA A 209 19.59 11.74 -17.02
C ALA A 209 19.85 11.56 -15.50
N LEU A 210 19.01 12.11 -14.61
CA LEU A 210 19.26 12.09 -13.15
C LEU A 210 18.56 10.93 -12.42
N ILE A 211 17.70 10.17 -13.11
CA ILE A 211 16.93 9.07 -12.53
C ILE A 211 17.81 7.82 -12.29
N ALA A 212 18.87 7.64 -13.08
CA ALA A 212 19.74 6.47 -13.02
C ALA A 212 20.71 6.46 -11.82
N ILE A 213 20.97 7.61 -11.16
CA ILE A 213 22.04 7.75 -10.15
C ILE A 213 21.51 7.67 -8.71
N ARG A 214 20.19 7.60 -8.48
CA ARG A 214 19.69 7.57 -7.09
C ARG A 214 20.00 6.23 -6.43
N SER A 215 20.86 6.28 -5.41
CA SER A 215 21.33 5.15 -4.62
C SER A 215 20.18 4.46 -3.88
N LYS A 216 20.24 3.13 -3.92
CA LYS A 216 19.27 2.17 -3.41
C LYS A 216 19.34 2.08 -1.88
N ASP A 217 18.77 3.06 -1.18
CA ASP A 217 18.61 2.99 0.27
C ASP A 217 17.50 1.99 0.63
N ARG A 218 17.90 0.82 1.12
CA ARG A 218 16.96 -0.25 1.48
C ARG A 218 16.48 -0.05 2.91
N ARG A 219 15.36 0.64 3.09
CA ARG A 219 14.59 0.50 4.35
C ARG A 219 14.00 -0.91 4.41
N PRO A 220 13.95 -1.56 5.59
CA PRO A 220 13.31 -2.86 5.71
C PRO A 220 11.84 -2.75 5.25
N PRO A 221 11.36 -3.68 4.41
CA PRO A 221 9.96 -3.68 4.01
C PRO A 221 9.05 -3.92 5.22
N PRO A 222 7.87 -3.28 5.30
CA PRO A 222 6.88 -3.64 6.31
C PRO A 222 6.45 -5.10 6.09
N LEU A 223 6.05 -5.76 7.17
CA LEU A 223 5.57 -7.13 7.11
C LEU A 223 4.25 -7.20 6.34
N THR A 224 4.30 -7.80 5.16
CA THR A 224 3.14 -8.10 4.32
C THR A 224 2.81 -9.58 4.46
N PHE A 225 1.60 -9.91 4.87
CA PHE A 225 1.15 -11.31 4.98
C PHE A 225 0.46 -11.73 3.69
N SER A 226 0.78 -12.93 3.20
CA SER A 226 0.23 -13.43 1.94
C SER A 226 -1.14 -14.09 2.13
N THR A 227 -1.42 -14.58 3.35
CA THR A 227 -2.66 -15.28 3.68
C THR A 227 -3.29 -14.77 4.98
N PRO A 228 -4.62 -14.90 5.14
CA PRO A 228 -5.29 -14.57 6.40
C PRO A 228 -4.76 -15.40 7.57
N ALA A 229 -4.53 -16.70 7.36
CA ALA A 229 -4.04 -17.62 8.38
C ALA A 229 -2.64 -17.24 8.90
N GLU A 230 -1.75 -16.79 8.02
CA GLU A 230 -0.42 -16.30 8.40
C GLU A 230 -0.52 -15.03 9.25
N ARG A 231 -1.36 -14.06 8.84
CA ARG A 231 -1.60 -12.82 9.59
C ARG A 231 -2.13 -13.13 10.99
N GLU A 232 -3.12 -14.01 11.10
CA GLU A 232 -3.69 -14.42 12.39
C GLU A 232 -2.70 -15.23 13.23
N GLY A 233 -1.99 -16.16 12.62
CA GLY A 233 -0.96 -16.96 13.29
C GLY A 233 0.13 -16.09 13.91
N VAL A 234 0.64 -15.10 13.17
CA VAL A 234 1.63 -14.14 13.68
C VAL A 234 1.05 -13.27 14.79
N LYS A 235 -0.21 -12.83 14.66
CA LYS A 235 -0.89 -12.07 15.72
C LYS A 235 -0.97 -12.88 17.02
N TYR A 236 -1.44 -14.13 16.96
CA TYR A 236 -1.56 -14.98 18.16
C TYR A 236 -0.20 -15.42 18.71
N ALA A 237 0.78 -15.70 17.84
CA ALA A 237 2.14 -16.02 18.25
C ALA A 237 2.76 -14.87 19.06
N ASN A 238 2.59 -13.62 18.64
CA ASN A 238 3.06 -12.48 19.42
C ASN A 238 2.25 -12.26 20.70
N LEU A 239 0.92 -12.36 20.61
CA LEU A 239 0.01 -12.13 21.74
C LEU A 239 0.24 -13.12 22.88
N VAL A 240 0.47 -14.40 22.57
CA VAL A 240 0.60 -15.48 23.54
C VAL A 240 2.07 -15.82 23.79
N GLY A 241 2.89 -15.86 22.73
CA GLY A 241 4.28 -16.30 22.80
C GLY A 241 5.19 -15.36 23.60
N VAL A 242 5.03 -14.04 23.47
CA VAL A 242 5.87 -13.09 24.24
C VAL A 242 5.59 -13.19 25.75
N PRO A 243 4.33 -13.14 26.24
CA PRO A 243 4.06 -13.39 27.66
C PRO A 243 4.53 -14.76 28.15
N LEU A 244 4.35 -15.83 27.36
CA LEU A 244 4.82 -17.16 27.73
C LEU A 244 6.34 -17.24 27.85
N ALA A 245 7.07 -16.63 26.92
CA ALA A 245 8.54 -16.59 26.96
C ALA A 245 9.04 -15.87 28.22
N VAL A 246 8.41 -14.76 28.60
CA VAL A 246 8.72 -14.04 29.84
C VAL A 246 8.39 -14.89 31.08
N ALA A 247 7.24 -15.56 31.10
CA ALA A 247 6.84 -16.45 32.20
C ALA A 247 7.81 -17.63 32.36
N LEU A 248 8.19 -18.29 31.26
CA LEU A 248 9.17 -19.37 31.24
C LEU A 248 10.54 -18.89 31.73
N PHE A 249 11.01 -17.73 31.27
CA PHE A 249 12.26 -17.14 31.73
C PHE A 249 12.21 -16.87 33.24
N GLY A 250 11.10 -16.32 33.74
CA GLY A 250 10.85 -16.11 35.17
C GLY A 250 10.92 -17.41 35.97
N LEU A 251 10.27 -18.48 35.47
CA LEU A 251 10.26 -19.80 36.10
C LEU A 251 11.66 -20.42 36.15
N VAL A 252 12.40 -20.39 35.04
CA VAL A 252 13.78 -20.89 34.95
C VAL A 252 14.69 -20.13 35.92
N ARG A 253 14.55 -18.80 36.00
CA ARG A 253 15.31 -17.96 36.94
C ARG A 253 14.99 -18.32 38.39
N LEU A 254 13.72 -18.56 38.72
CA LEU A 254 13.29 -18.94 40.07
C LEU A 254 13.85 -20.31 40.48
N ILE A 255 13.81 -21.29 39.56
CA ILE A 255 14.35 -22.63 39.81
C ILE A 255 15.87 -22.58 40.00
N ARG A 256 16.59 -21.83 39.14
CA ARG A 256 18.05 -21.64 39.29
C ARG A 256 18.40 -20.95 40.60
N ARG A 257 17.65 -19.92 41.01
CA ARG A 257 17.83 -19.25 42.31
C ARG A 257 17.66 -20.24 43.46
N ARG A 258 16.57 -21.03 43.46
CA ARG A 258 16.29 -22.03 44.51
C ARG A 258 17.35 -23.12 44.59
N ARG A 259 17.95 -23.53 43.47
CA ARG A 259 19.05 -24.51 43.45
C ARG A 259 20.33 -23.96 44.11
N ARG A 260 20.69 -22.70 43.86
CA ARG A 260 21.86 -22.06 44.51
C ARG A 260 21.69 -21.90 46.02
N THR A 261 20.46 -21.69 46.50
CA THR A 261 20.18 -21.59 47.95
C THR A 261 20.20 -22.95 48.66
N ARG A 262 20.21 -24.06 47.90
CA ARG A 262 20.28 -25.42 48.43
C ARG A 262 21.69 -26.02 48.36
N GLU A 263 22.69 -25.27 47.89
CA GLU A 263 24.07 -25.73 48.02
C GLU A 263 24.48 -25.66 49.49
N PRO A 264 24.79 -26.80 50.13
CA PRO A 264 25.25 -26.79 51.51
C PRO A 264 26.57 -26.01 51.57
N TYR A 265 26.71 -25.17 52.60
CA TYR A 265 27.90 -24.39 52.86
C TYR A 265 29.13 -25.31 52.85
N ARG A 266 30.01 -25.12 51.86
CA ARG A 266 31.29 -25.83 51.79
C ARG A 266 32.33 -24.93 52.46
N PRO A 267 32.82 -25.27 53.66
CA PRO A 267 33.78 -24.43 54.36
C PRO A 267 35.07 -24.29 53.53
N LEU A 268 35.58 -23.07 53.43
CA LEU A 268 36.81 -22.74 52.70
C LEU A 268 38.08 -23.19 53.43
N VAL A 269 37.96 -23.64 54.68
CA VAL A 269 39.05 -24.18 55.49
C VAL A 269 38.61 -25.56 56.03
N PRO A 270 39.38 -26.64 55.79
CA PRO A 270 39.08 -27.93 56.39
C PRO A 270 39.16 -27.82 57.92
N ALA A 271 38.22 -28.43 58.62
CA ALA A 271 38.19 -28.43 60.08
C ALA A 271 39.51 -29.02 60.63
N PRO A 272 40.14 -28.40 61.64
CA PRO A 272 41.33 -28.94 62.25
C PRO A 272 40.96 -30.26 62.96
N GLY A 273 41.34 -31.40 62.37
CA GLY A 273 41.14 -32.71 62.98
C GLY A 273 40.88 -33.90 62.04
N SER A 274 40.70 -33.72 60.73
CA SER A 274 40.46 -34.87 59.81
C SER A 274 41.74 -35.33 59.10
N ALA A 275 42.79 -35.63 59.87
CA ALA A 275 43.92 -36.43 59.41
C ALA A 275 44.21 -37.50 60.47
N ALA A 276 43.59 -38.66 60.26
CA ALA A 276 44.02 -39.96 60.75
C ALA A 276 43.53 -41.00 59.74
#